data_AF-A0A351Z021-F1
#
_entry.id   AF-A0A351Z021-F1
#
_cell.length_a   1.000
_cell.length_b   1.000
_cell.length_c   1.000
_cell.angle_alpha   90.00
_cell.angle_beta   90.00
_cell.angle_gamma   90.00
#
_symmetry.space_group_name_H-M   'P 1'
#
loop_
_entity.id
_entity.type
_entity.pdbx_description
1 polymer ?
#
loop_
_entity_poly.entity_id
_entity_poly.type
_entity_poly.pdbx_seq_one_letter_code
_entity_poly.pdbx_strand_id
1 'polypeptide(L)'
;MEERKALILNLCKFFKVVPENKDFYTSVCNNPDWNDLEDGLQMKCAEAEELDYIITRDEKNGFKNSPVRIIMPEDFLKINK
;
A
#
# COMPACT_ATOMS: atom_id res chain seq x y z
N MET A 1 -23.39 -11.40 4.94
CA MET A 1 -22.44 -11.06 6.03
C MET A 1 -21.36 -12.14 6.15
N GLU A 2 -21.73 -13.42 6.21
CA GLU A 2 -20.78 -14.54 6.28
C GLU A 2 -19.83 -14.63 5.08
N GLU A 3 -20.31 -14.37 3.87
CA GLU A 3 -19.46 -14.34 2.66
C GLU A 3 -18.33 -13.28 2.76
N ARG A 4 -18.61 -12.12 3.37
CA ARG A 4 -17.59 -11.06 3.55
C ARG A 4 -16.54 -11.47 4.57
N LYS A 5 -16.95 -12.12 5.66
CA LYS A 5 -16.01 -12.66 6.66
C LYS A 5 -15.14 -13.76 6.06
N ALA A 6 -15.73 -14.67 5.28
CA ALA A 6 -14.99 -15.70 4.57
C ALA A 6 -13.97 -15.11 3.59
N LEU A 7 -14.34 -14.05 2.86
CA LEU A 7 -13.41 -13.33 1.99
C LEU A 7 -12.23 -12.73 2.76
N ILE A 8 -12.48 -12.03 3.87
CA ILE A 8 -11.41 -11.43 4.70
C ILE A 8 -10.49 -12.53 5.25
N LEU A 9 -11.05 -13.61 5.79
CA LEU A 9 -10.26 -14.74 6.30
C LEU A 9 -9.40 -15.38 5.21
N ASN A 10 -9.93 -15.48 3.98
CA ASN A 10 -9.14 -15.96 2.84
C ASN A 10 -8.00 -15.01 2.51
N LEU A 11 -8.23 -13.70 2.47
CA LEU A 11 -7.16 -12.71 2.24
C LEU A 11 -6.08 -12.81 3.31
N CYS A 12 -6.45 -12.87 4.60
CA CYS A 12 -5.50 -13.01 5.70
C CYS A 12 -4.72 -14.34 5.69
N LYS A 13 -5.20 -15.37 4.98
CA LYS A 13 -4.49 -16.65 4.82
C LYS A 13 -3.37 -16.57 3.79
N PHE A 14 -3.54 -15.76 2.73
CA PHE A 14 -2.60 -15.69 1.61
C PHE A 14 -1.68 -14.48 1.67
N PHE A 15 -2.10 -13.40 2.33
CA PHE A 15 -1.36 -12.15 2.40
C PHE A 15 -0.87 -11.88 3.82
N LYS A 16 0.33 -11.30 3.92
CA LYS A 16 0.79 -10.67 5.16
C LYS A 16 -0.03 -9.39 5.36
N VAL A 17 -0.70 -9.28 6.51
CA VAL A 17 -1.37 -8.04 6.93
C VAL A 17 -0.37 -7.20 7.73
N VAL A 18 -0.07 -6.00 7.23
CA VAL A 18 0.85 -5.07 7.88
C VAL A 18 0.05 -4.17 8.82
N PRO A 19 0.35 -4.14 10.13
CA PRO A 19 -0.34 -3.26 11.06
C PRO A 19 0.21 -1.84 10.99
N GLU A 20 -0.67 -0.86 11.05
CA GLU A 20 -0.31 0.54 11.24
C GLU A 20 -0.09 0.84 12.72
N ASN A 21 0.71 1.86 13.02
CA ASN A 21 0.93 2.32 14.38
C ASN A 21 0.89 3.85 14.44
N LYS A 22 0.90 4.39 15.66
CA LYS A 22 0.85 5.83 15.92
C LYS A 22 1.88 6.63 15.10
N ASP A 23 3.09 6.10 14.94
CA ASP A 23 4.17 6.81 14.26
C ASP A 23 3.91 6.91 12.76
N PHE A 24 3.19 5.95 12.18
CA PHE A 24 2.77 6.02 10.77
C PHE A 24 1.78 7.17 10.60
N TYR A 25 0.74 7.22 11.44
CA TYR A 25 -0.24 8.30 11.42
C TYR A 25 0.40 9.68 11.63
N THR A 26 1.29 9.83 12.62
CA THR A 26 1.96 11.12 12.85
C THR A 26 2.87 11.50 11.69
N SER A 27 3.56 10.55 11.07
CA SER A 27 4.42 10.83 9.92
C SER A 27 3.62 11.26 8.68
N VAL A 28 2.48 10.61 8.40
CA VAL A 28 1.61 10.96 7.27
C VAL A 28 0.96 12.33 7.50
N CYS A 29 0.38 12.57 8.67
CA CYS A 29 -0.30 13.83 8.97
C CYS A 29 0.65 15.05 9.00
N ASN A 30 1.95 14.84 9.22
CA ASN A 30 2.96 15.90 9.18
C ASN A 30 3.66 16.03 7.82
N ASN A 31 3.30 15.20 6.83
CA ASN A 31 3.89 15.25 5.49
C ASN A 31 2.99 16.07 4.53
N PRO A 32 3.40 17.27 4.10
CA PRO A 32 2.58 18.11 3.23
C PRO A 32 2.47 17.58 1.79
N ASP A 33 3.32 16.63 1.39
CA ASP A 33 3.28 16.06 0.04
C ASP A 33 2.23 14.95 -0.08
N TRP A 34 1.71 14.42 1.03
CA TRP A 34 0.74 13.32 1.06
C TRP A 34 -0.63 13.85 1.47
N ASN A 35 -1.49 14.01 0.47
CA ASN A 35 -2.78 14.66 0.65
C ASN A 35 -3.90 13.68 1.07
N ASP A 36 -3.71 12.40 0.78
CA ASP A 36 -4.66 11.34 1.14
C ASP A 36 -4.08 10.46 2.26
N LEU A 37 -4.90 10.22 3.29
CA LEU A 37 -4.48 9.46 4.47
C LEU A 37 -4.30 7.97 4.14
N GLU A 38 -5.18 7.40 3.30
CA GLU A 38 -5.10 5.99 2.91
C GLU A 38 -3.82 5.74 2.10
N ASP A 39 -3.56 6.56 1.09
CA ASP A 39 -2.36 6.41 0.25
C ASP A 39 -1.08 6.61 1.08
N GLY A 40 -1.05 7.62 1.96
CA GLY A 40 0.07 7.88 2.86
C GLY A 40 0.38 6.70 3.79
N LEU A 41 -0.65 6.08 4.38
CA LEU A 41 -0.49 4.92 5.25
C LEU A 41 -0.04 3.69 4.46
N GLN A 42 -0.57 3.46 3.26
CA GLN A 42 -0.12 2.37 2.38
C GLN A 42 1.36 2.54 2.00
N MET A 43 1.80 3.75 1.67
CA MET A 43 3.22 4.06 1.41
C MET A 43 4.10 3.83 2.64
N LYS A 44 3.64 4.18 3.84
CA LYS A 44 4.38 3.89 5.09
C LYS A 44 4.46 2.42 5.41
N CYS A 45 3.38 1.67 5.22
CA CYS A 45 3.41 0.23 5.36
C CYS A 45 4.40 -0.41 4.39
N ALA A 46 4.43 0.04 3.14
CA ALA A 46 5.37 -0.49 2.14
C ALA A 46 6.83 -0.13 2.46
N GLU A 47 7.09 1.10 2.92
CA GLU A 47 8.43 1.57 3.31
C GLU A 47 8.95 0.79 4.54
N ALA A 48 8.12 0.62 5.57
CA ALA A 48 8.50 -0.05 6.81
C ALA A 48 8.77 -1.55 6.64
N GLU A 49 8.14 -2.17 5.64
CA GLU A 49 8.32 -3.58 5.30
C GLU A 49 9.31 -3.80 4.15
N GLU A 50 10.00 -2.74 3.71
CA GLU A 50 11.02 -2.77 2.66
C GLU A 50 10.53 -3.45 1.36
N LEU A 51 9.27 -3.19 0.98
CA LEU A 51 8.68 -3.82 -0.20
C LEU A 51 9.33 -3.32 -1.49
N ASP A 52 9.50 -4.21 -2.47
CA ASP A 52 10.11 -3.88 -3.76
C ASP A 52 9.29 -2.86 -4.57
N TYR A 53 7.97 -2.94 -4.49
CA TYR A 53 7.05 -2.06 -5.20
C TYR A 53 5.64 -2.06 -4.62
N ILE A 54 4.91 -0.97 -4.88
CA ILE A 54 3.46 -0.88 -4.73
C ILE A 54 2.83 -1.02 -6.12
N ILE A 55 1.89 -1.97 -6.26
CA ILE A 55 1.13 -2.18 -7.50
C ILE A 55 -0.15 -1.34 -7.45
N THR A 56 -0.26 -0.33 -8.29
CA THR A 56 -1.44 0.54 -8.36
C THR A 56 -1.62 1.13 -9.75
N ARG A 57 -2.84 1.60 -10.05
CA ARG A 57 -3.14 2.37 -11.27
C ARG A 57 -3.13 3.88 -11.02
N ASP A 58 -2.98 4.30 -9.77
CA ASP A 58 -3.07 5.71 -9.36
C ASP A 58 -1.71 6.31 -8.98
N GLU A 59 -0.68 6.01 -9.78
CA GLU A 59 0.67 6.55 -9.58
C GLU A 59 0.69 8.09 -9.50
N LYS A 60 -0.13 8.75 -10.33
CA LYS A 60 -0.03 10.20 -10.54
C LYS A 60 -0.72 11.04 -9.48
N ASN A 61 -1.83 10.56 -8.90
CA ASN A 61 -2.61 11.35 -7.95
C ASN A 61 -2.33 10.88 -6.52
N GLY A 62 -2.62 9.61 -6.21
CA GLY A 62 -2.48 9.08 -4.86
C GLY A 62 -1.05 8.80 -4.42
N PHE A 63 -0.23 8.22 -5.31
CA PHE A 63 1.12 7.74 -4.96
C PHE A 63 2.25 8.63 -5.46
N LYS A 64 1.93 9.90 -5.76
CA LYS A 64 2.93 10.89 -6.14
C LYS A 64 3.91 11.08 -4.99
N ASN A 65 5.21 11.07 -5.29
CA ASN A 65 6.29 11.15 -4.30
C ASN A 65 6.35 9.94 -3.34
N SER A 66 5.91 8.76 -3.78
CA SER A 66 6.09 7.53 -3.01
C SER A 66 7.57 7.23 -2.75
N PRO A 67 7.96 6.85 -1.51
CA PRO A 67 9.31 6.42 -1.19
C PRO A 67 9.59 5.00 -1.73
N VAL A 68 8.53 4.24 -2.00
CA VAL A 68 8.58 2.89 -2.60
C VAL A 68 8.24 2.99 -4.08
N ARG A 69 8.92 2.19 -4.90
CA ARG A 69 8.70 2.16 -6.35
C ARG A 69 7.24 1.84 -6.67
N ILE A 70 6.63 2.64 -7.55
CA ILE A 70 5.30 2.35 -8.08
C ILE A 70 5.44 1.58 -9.39
N ILE A 71 4.61 0.54 -9.57
CA ILE A 71 4.47 -0.15 -10.85
C ILE A 71 3.00 -0.34 -11.21
N MET A 72 2.71 -0.26 -12.51
CA MET A 72 1.40 -0.61 -13.04
C MET A 72 1.17 -2.12 -12.98
N PRO A 73 -0.08 -2.58 -12.82
CA PRO A 73 -0.41 -4.00 -12.88
C PRO A 73 0.10 -4.68 -14.16
N GLU A 74 0.01 -3.99 -15.30
CA GLU A 74 0.47 -4.55 -16.58
C GLU A 74 1.99 -4.76 -16.63
N ASP A 75 2.75 -3.96 -15.89
CA ASP A 75 4.20 -4.08 -15.80
C ASP A 75 4.60 -5.16 -14.81
N PHE A 76 3.89 -5.29 -13.69
CA PHE A 76 4.05 -6.41 -12.77
C PHE A 76 3.94 -7.78 -13.47
N LEU A 77 2.96 -7.93 -14.37
CA LEU A 77 2.76 -9.15 -15.16
C LEU A 77 3.92 -9.47 -16.12
N LYS A 78 4.83 -8.52 -16.39
CA LYS A 78 6.01 -8.71 -17.24
C LYS A 78 7.26 -9.07 -16.45
N ILE A 79 7.28 -8.90 -15.13
CA ILE A 79 8.48 -9.11 -14.29
C ILE A 79 8.93 -10.58 -14.28
N ASN A 80 8.00 -11.52 -14.51
CA ASN A 80 8.27 -12.97 -14.51
C ASN A 80 8.06 -13.63 -15.88
N LYS A 81 8.23 -12.87 -16.96
CA LYS A 81 8.30 -13.43 -18.33
C LYS A 81 9.74 -13.58 -18.80
#